data_AF-A0A5A7RSN0-F1
#
_entry.id   AF-A0A5A7RSN0-F1
#
_cell.length_a   1.000
_cell.length_b   1.000
_cell.length_c   1.000
_cell.angle_alpha   90.00
_cell.angle_beta   90.00
_cell.angle_gamma   90.00
#
_symmetry.space_group_name_H-M   'P 1'
#
loop_
_entity.id
_entity.type
_entity.pdbx_description
1 polymer ?
#
loop_
_entity_poly.entity_id
_entity_poly.type
_entity_poly.pdbx_seq_one_letter_code
_entity_poly.pdbx_strand_id
1 'polypeptide(L)'
;MNIANEKQLKENFRETKEKFPEEKILIEEMEKKGIEMIVGISSDDFFGKIIMVGMGGIYTELYKDVSFRKIPIMERDAENMLKELKAYKI
;
A
#
# COMPACT_ATOMS: atom_id res chain seq x y z
N MET A 1 -0.07 -13.24 5.95
CA MET A 1 -0.52 -14.42 6.72
C MET A 1 -1.72 -14.01 7.54
N ASN A 2 -2.73 -14.86 7.72
CA ASN A 2 -3.90 -14.51 8.54
C ASN A 2 -3.72 -15.04 9.96
N ILE A 3 -2.94 -14.32 10.79
CA ILE A 3 -2.57 -14.77 12.14
C ILE A 3 -3.67 -14.34 13.13
N ALA A 4 -4.36 -15.31 13.71
CA ALA A 4 -5.51 -15.05 14.58
C ALA A 4 -5.16 -15.13 16.08
N ASN A 5 -4.00 -15.68 16.45
CA ASN A 5 -3.62 -15.87 17.85
C ASN A 5 -2.10 -16.01 18.06
N GLU A 6 -1.69 -15.96 19.32
CA GLU A 6 -0.29 -16.02 19.76
C GLU A 6 0.42 -17.32 19.35
N LYS A 7 -0.30 -18.46 19.37
CA LYS A 7 0.28 -19.75 19.00
C LYS A 7 0.71 -19.74 17.52
N GLN A 8 -0.20 -19.31 16.64
CA GLN A 8 0.09 -19.16 15.21
C GLN A 8 1.22 -18.15 14.96
N LEU A 9 1.26 -17.05 15.72
CA LEU A 9 2.33 -16.07 15.60
C LEU A 9 3.70 -16.71 15.88
N LYS A 10 3.84 -17.45 16.98
CA LYS A 10 5.10 -18.10 17.37
C LYS A 10 5.54 -19.15 16.35
N GLU A 11 4.61 -19.93 15.81
CA GLU A 11 4.88 -20.93 14.77
C GLU A 11 5.39 -20.26 13.49
N ASN A 12 4.67 -19.27 12.97
CA ASN A 12 5.08 -18.55 11.75
C ASN A 12 6.39 -17.78 11.93
N PHE A 13 6.62 -17.20 13.11
CA PHE A 13 7.88 -16.51 13.42
C PHE A 13 9.07 -17.48 13.37
N ARG A 14 8.93 -18.66 13.97
CA ARG A 14 9.99 -19.69 13.95
C ARG A 14 10.29 -20.12 12.52
N GLU A 15 9.27 -20.47 11.75
CA GLU A 15 9.45 -20.88 10.35
C GLU A 15 10.12 -19.78 9.50
N THR A 16 9.74 -18.52 9.71
CA THR A 16 10.33 -17.38 8.99
C THR A 16 11.79 -17.19 9.41
N LYS A 17 12.12 -17.34 10.70
CA LYS A 17 13.49 -17.19 11.20
C LYS A 17 14.40 -18.33 10.75
N GLU A 18 13.88 -19.55 10.63
CA GLU A 18 14.62 -20.68 10.06
C GLU A 18 14.94 -20.47 8.57
N LYS A 19 13.99 -19.89 7.80
CA LYS A 19 14.19 -19.57 6.38
C LYS A 19 15.12 -18.37 6.16
N PHE A 20 15.09 -17.41 7.07
CA PHE A 20 15.88 -16.18 7.00
C PHE A 20 16.65 -15.92 8.32
N PRO A 21 17.72 -16.70 8.60
CA PRO A 21 18.40 -16.69 9.90
C PRO A 21 18.98 -15.35 10.31
N GLU A 22 19.49 -14.57 9.36
CA GLU A 22 20.15 -13.29 9.63
C GLU A 22 19.20 -12.08 9.57
N GLU A 23 17.99 -12.27 9.06
CA GLU A 23 17.04 -11.17 8.86
C GLU A 23 16.32 -10.78 10.15
N LYS A 24 16.00 -9.49 10.25
CA LYS A 24 15.12 -8.96 11.30
C LYS A 24 13.68 -9.10 10.85
N ILE A 25 12.83 -9.64 11.73
CA ILE A 25 11.41 -9.83 11.46
C ILE A 25 10.63 -8.71 12.15
N LEU A 26 9.85 -7.96 11.36
CA LEU A 26 8.88 -7.00 11.86
C LEU A 26 7.57 -7.74 12.17
N ILE A 27 7.02 -7.50 13.36
CA ILE A 27 5.72 -8.01 13.77
C ILE A 27 4.79 -6.82 13.98
N GLU A 28 3.63 -6.85 13.34
CA GLU A 28 2.60 -5.82 13.43
C GLU A 28 1.24 -6.47 13.72
N GLU A 29 0.31 -5.66 14.21
CA GLU A 29 -1.06 -6.09 14.43
C GLU A 29 -1.77 -6.41 13.11
N MET A 30 -2.59 -7.45 13.10
CA MET A 30 -3.42 -7.81 11.96
C MET A 30 -4.65 -6.91 11.91
N GLU A 31 -4.63 -5.94 11.00
CA GLU A 31 -5.76 -5.05 10.79
C GLU A 31 -6.98 -5.76 10.17
N LYS A 32 -8.16 -5.22 10.45
CA LYS A 32 -9.42 -5.70 9.86
C LYS A 32 -9.43 -5.37 8.36
N LYS A 33 -10.24 -6.12 7.61
CA LYS A 33 -10.49 -5.80 6.19
C LYS A 33 -11.02 -4.37 6.07
N GLY A 34 -10.41 -3.60 5.17
CA GLY A 34 -10.77 -2.23 4.85
C GLY A 34 -10.50 -1.91 3.39
N ILE A 35 -10.51 -0.62 3.05
CA ILE A 35 -10.09 -0.15 1.73
C ILE A 35 -8.56 -0.15 1.71
N GLU A 36 -7.97 -1.01 0.89
CA GLU A 36 -6.55 -0.98 0.61
C GLU A 36 -6.25 0.10 -0.43
N MET A 37 -5.21 0.90 -0.19
CA MET A 37 -4.74 1.93 -1.12
C MET A 37 -3.22 1.89 -1.24
N ILE A 38 -2.71 2.32 -2.39
CA ILE A 38 -1.29 2.59 -2.59
C ILE A 38 -1.08 4.10 -2.74
N VAL A 39 -0.06 4.62 -2.06
CA VAL A 39 0.41 5.99 -2.22
C VAL A 39 1.92 5.94 -2.39
N GLY A 40 2.43 6.61 -3.42
CA GLY A 40 3.85 6.60 -3.73
C GLY A 40 4.33 7.94 -4.26
N ILE A 41 5.59 8.26 -3.96
CA ILE A 41 6.30 9.38 -4.58
C ILE A 41 7.40 8.79 -5.45
N SER A 42 7.48 9.24 -6.69
CA SER A 42 8.56 8.88 -7.61
C SER A 42 9.16 10.14 -8.21
N SER A 43 10.40 10.03 -8.70
CA SER A 43 11.02 11.06 -9.52
C SER A 43 10.99 10.58 -10.97
N ASP A 44 10.38 11.37 -11.82
CA ASP A 44 10.37 11.18 -13.26
C ASP A 44 11.34 12.18 -13.91
N ASP A 45 12.11 11.74 -14.90
CA ASP A 45 13.16 12.55 -15.53
C ASP A 45 12.62 13.79 -16.28
N PHE A 46 11.36 13.74 -16.73
CA PHE A 46 10.72 14.83 -17.46
C PHE A 46 9.84 15.69 -16.56
N PHE A 47 9.08 15.06 -15.65
CA PHE A 47 8.09 15.75 -14.82
C PHE A 47 8.62 16.17 -13.44
N GLY A 48 9.79 15.66 -13.03
CA GLY A 48 10.34 15.84 -11.70
C GLY A 48 9.63 14.95 -10.68
N LYS A 49 9.49 15.42 -9.45
CA LYS A 49 8.81 14.63 -8.41
C LYS A 49 7.30 14.57 -8.67
N ILE A 50 6.77 13.36 -8.64
CA ILE A 50 5.36 13.06 -8.82
C ILE A 50 4.85 12.25 -7.62
N ILE A 51 3.60 12.50 -7.23
CA ILE A 51 2.85 11.70 -6.27
C ILE A 51 1.77 10.91 -7.02
N MET A 52 1.57 9.67 -6.58
CA MET A 52 0.58 8.74 -7.09
C MET A 52 -0.33 8.27 -5.94
N VAL A 53 -1.62 8.16 -6.20
CA VAL A 53 -2.56 7.39 -5.37
C VAL A 53 -3.30 6.37 -6.24
N GLY A 54 -3.64 5.21 -5.68
CA GLY A 54 -4.45 4.20 -6.34
C GLY A 54 -5.06 3.20 -5.36
N MET A 55 -5.94 2.33 -5.87
CA MET A 55 -6.55 1.25 -5.09
C MET A 55 -5.59 0.07 -4.89
N GLY A 56 -5.33 -0.33 -3.65
CA GLY A 56 -4.40 -1.41 -3.32
C GLY A 56 -4.86 -2.81 -3.75
N GLY A 57 -3.94 -3.77 -3.62
CA GLY A 57 -4.16 -5.16 -4.00
C GLY A 57 -4.12 -5.40 -5.52
N ILE A 58 -4.76 -6.47 -5.98
CA ILE A 58 -4.79 -6.84 -7.41
C ILE A 58 -5.45 -5.77 -8.30
N TYR A 59 -6.22 -4.86 -7.69
CA TYR A 59 -6.97 -3.85 -8.42
C TYR A 59 -6.06 -2.78 -9.04
N THR A 60 -4.94 -2.43 -8.39
CA THR A 60 -3.92 -1.53 -8.95
C THR A 60 -3.28 -2.09 -10.22
N GLU A 61 -2.90 -3.37 -10.22
CA GLU A 61 -2.15 -3.99 -11.32
C GLU A 61 -3.05 -4.26 -12.54
N LEU A 62 -4.31 -4.64 -12.31
CA LEU A 62 -5.24 -5.03 -13.37
C LEU A 62 -6.04 -3.86 -13.96
N TYR A 63 -6.48 -2.89 -13.14
CA TYR A 63 -7.40 -1.84 -13.59
C TYR A 63 -6.74 -0.50 -13.87
N LYS A 64 -5.45 -0.35 -13.54
CA LYS A 64 -4.69 0.92 -13.65
C LYS A 64 -5.48 2.09 -13.05
N ASP A 65 -6.17 1.86 -11.94
CA ASP A 65 -6.99 2.86 -11.26
C ASP A 65 -6.10 3.70 -10.35
N VAL A 66 -5.45 4.68 -10.96
CA VAL A 66 -4.44 5.54 -10.33
C VAL A 66 -4.62 6.99 -10.75
N SER A 67 -4.31 7.92 -9.86
CA SER A 67 -4.22 9.36 -10.14
C SER A 67 -2.83 9.87 -9.78
N PHE A 68 -2.28 10.71 -10.66
CA PHE A 68 -0.94 11.31 -10.52
C PHE A 68 -1.03 12.83 -10.42
N ARG A 69 -0.11 13.43 -9.66
CA ARG A 69 0.14 14.87 -9.64
C ARG A 69 1.62 15.18 -9.51
N LYS A 70 2.04 16.30 -10.08
CA LYS A 70 3.36 16.88 -9.82
C LYS A 70 3.35 17.55 -8.44
N ILE A 71 4.38 17.34 -7.64
CA ILE A 71 4.49 18.02 -6.33
C ILE A 71 5.18 19.39 -6.47
N PRO A 72 4.83 20.38 -5.62
CA PRO A 72 3.92 20.31 -4.47
C PRO A 72 2.43 20.24 -4.86
N ILE A 73 1.61 19.64 -3.99
CA ILE A 73 0.14 19.60 -4.11
C ILE A 73 -0.50 20.26 -2.88
N MET A 74 -1.72 20.76 -3.03
CA MET A 74 -2.58 21.21 -1.94
C MET A 74 -3.55 20.11 -1.51
N GLU A 75 -4.17 20.26 -0.34
CA GLU A 75 -5.21 19.33 0.17
C GLU A 75 -6.33 19.10 -0.85
N ARG A 76 -6.81 20.18 -1.50
CA ARG A 76 -7.81 20.09 -2.57
C ARG A 76 -7.38 19.20 -3.76
N ASP A 77 -6.08 19.18 -4.05
CA ASP A 77 -5.55 18.37 -5.15
C ASP A 77 -5.57 16.90 -4.74
N ALA A 78 -5.22 16.59 -3.49
CA ALA A 78 -5.30 15.23 -2.93
C ALA A 78 -6.75 14.72 -2.89
N GLU A 79 -7.71 15.54 -2.48
CA GLU A 79 -9.13 15.17 -2.55
C GLU A 79 -9.59 14.87 -3.98
N ASN A 80 -9.16 15.69 -4.94
CA ASN A 80 -9.49 15.48 -6.35
C ASN A 80 -8.85 14.20 -6.89
N MET A 81 -7.60 13.91 -6.52
CA MET A 81 -6.93 12.66 -6.88
C MET A 81 -7.71 11.44 -6.38
N LEU A 82 -8.26 11.48 -5.16
CA LEU A 82 -9.10 10.40 -4.62
C LEU A 82 -10.42 10.27 -5.38
N LYS A 83 -11.08 11.40 -5.69
CA LYS A 83 -12.35 11.43 -6.46
C LYS A 83 -12.20 10.96 -7.90
N GLU A 84 -11.00 11.04 -8.46
CA GLU A 84 -10.67 10.56 -9.81
C GLU A 84 -10.55 9.03 -9.91
N LEU A 85 -10.34 8.35 -8.79
CA LEU A 85 -10.32 6.89 -8.77
C LEU A 85 -11.70 6.35 -9.19
N LYS A 86 -11.72 5.41 -10.12
CA LYS A 86 -12.95 4.73 -10.58
C LYS A 86 -13.67 4.07 -9.40
N ALA A 87 -12.90 3.52 -8.46
CA ALA A 87 -13.43 2.90 -7.25
C ALA A 87 -14.06 3.89 -6.26
N TYR A 88 -13.83 5.20 -6.38
CA TYR A 88 -14.41 6.20 -5.47
C TYR A 88 -15.96 6.18 -5.45
N LYS A 89 -16.58 5.68 -6.53
CA LYS A 89 -18.03 5.61 -6.69
C LYS A 89 -18.66 4.29 -6.20
N ILE A 90 -17.84 3.36 -5.71
CA ILE A 90 -18.25 2.04 -5.22
C ILE A 90 -18.37 2.11 -3.70
#